data_AF-A0A8J7Q552-F1
#
_entry.id   AF-A0A8J7Q552-F1
#
_cell.length_a   1.000
_cell.length_b   1.000
_cell.length_c   1.000
_cell.angle_alpha   90.00
_cell.angle_beta   90.00
_cell.angle_gamma   90.00
#
_symmetry.space_group_name_H-M   'P 1'
#
loop_
_entity.id
_entity.type
_entity.pdbx_description
1 polymer ?
#
loop_
_entity_poly.entity_id
_entity_poly.type
_entity_poly.pdbx_seq_one_letter_code
_entity_poly.pdbx_strand_id
1 'polypeptide(L)'
;MHHLFKTCLALLGLALFCTVSAHEIGYLHHRENQFAMPVKRKDIHPRHTSLHVQVARADVASVRYQLFDGTLLGESEAPSADFGAVVAFPHEGLFEVTALGFDADGNQVAKTYATLHIAERRLANQPLEAALPVTPQKGFMAPLWSPSGEHLVFSGEQYRGLYLVNMNTRAKKGFSITTLSEQDMAGYKPQWHPHEQGLWFRDQGQTDSETPANEIDLGGNSFARDKQEREAAAEPTRFNMVNDELFLTVRDGQTLKRPIALTNGGDKFFGPQGSPDGTKVLYEGLTSGLHVLDLESGQRIHIGQGNHPSWGPDSTRIFFDISEDGHYHIINSDLFVYDLNTNTTTQLTNTPDQREQRPAVANDGRHIAYDADGAVFVAVLPQGGE
;
A
#
# COMPACT_ATOMS: atom_id res chain seq x y z
N MET A 1 5.85 -25.83 -38.85
CA MET A 1 6.97 -25.49 -37.93
C MET A 1 6.55 -25.26 -36.47
N HIS A 2 5.25 -25.32 -36.08
CA HIS A 2 4.83 -25.29 -34.66
C HIS A 2 4.59 -26.66 -34.01
N HIS A 3 4.54 -27.75 -34.79
CA HIS A 3 4.30 -29.11 -34.29
C HIS A 3 5.56 -29.97 -34.09
N LEU A 4 6.74 -29.47 -34.45
CA LEU A 4 8.02 -30.20 -34.33
C LEU A 4 8.80 -29.88 -33.04
N PHE A 5 8.38 -28.90 -32.24
CA PHE A 5 9.03 -28.56 -30.97
C PHE A 5 8.51 -29.35 -29.76
N LYS A 6 7.37 -30.04 -29.88
CA LYS A 6 6.82 -30.86 -28.78
C LYS A 6 7.43 -32.26 -28.68
N THR A 7 8.17 -32.71 -29.70
CA THR A 7 8.68 -34.09 -29.78
C THR A 7 10.15 -34.25 -29.44
N CYS A 8 10.89 -33.17 -29.13
CA CYS A 8 12.26 -33.27 -28.64
C CYS A 8 12.38 -33.33 -27.11
N LEU A 9 11.28 -33.18 -26.36
CA LEU A 9 11.28 -33.19 -24.89
C LEU A 9 11.33 -34.58 -24.25
N ALA A 10 11.45 -35.66 -25.03
CA ALA A 10 11.34 -37.03 -24.52
C ALA A 10 12.68 -37.77 -24.35
N LEU A 11 13.84 -37.15 -24.60
CA LEU A 11 15.10 -37.91 -24.75
C LEU A 11 16.35 -37.39 -24.03
N LEU A 12 16.25 -36.38 -23.15
CA LEU A 12 17.37 -36.00 -22.28
C LEU A 12 16.86 -35.83 -20.84
N GLY A 13 17.52 -36.51 -19.90
CA GLY A 13 17.03 -36.79 -18.55
C GLY A 13 16.66 -35.59 -17.69
N LEU A 14 15.59 -35.82 -16.91
CA LEU A 14 15.17 -35.24 -15.63
C LEU A 14 16.13 -34.21 -14.99
N ALA A 15 15.68 -32.95 -14.91
CA ALA A 15 16.25 -31.92 -14.04
C ALA A 15 15.15 -31.30 -13.17
N LEU A 16 15.48 -30.98 -11.91
CA LEU A 16 14.65 -30.15 -11.04
C LEU A 16 14.85 -28.69 -11.46
N PHE A 17 13.77 -27.94 -11.65
CA PHE A 17 13.84 -26.51 -11.95
C PHE A 17 13.35 -25.72 -10.74
N CYS A 18 13.95 -24.57 -10.48
CA CYS A 18 13.53 -23.65 -9.43
C CYS A 18 13.29 -22.30 -10.09
N THR A 19 12.05 -21.82 -10.05
CA THR A 19 11.65 -20.52 -10.61
C THR A 19 11.04 -19.69 -9.50
N VAL A 20 11.87 -18.87 -8.85
CA VAL A 20 11.42 -17.97 -7.78
C VAL A 20 10.74 -16.75 -8.39
N SER A 21 9.46 -16.53 -8.08
CA SER A 21 8.76 -15.28 -8.37
C SER A 21 8.66 -14.46 -7.08
N ALA A 22 9.65 -13.59 -6.83
CA ALA A 22 9.60 -12.65 -5.72
C ALA A 22 8.88 -11.35 -6.15
N HIS A 23 8.08 -10.76 -5.25
CA HIS A 23 7.43 -9.46 -5.51
C HIS A 23 8.24 -8.25 -5.04
N GLU A 24 9.41 -8.47 -4.45
CA GLU A 24 10.44 -7.46 -4.26
C GLU A 24 11.74 -8.03 -4.85
N ILE A 25 12.46 -7.20 -5.61
CA ILE A 25 13.51 -7.66 -6.53
C ILE A 25 14.65 -8.30 -5.73
N GLY A 26 14.70 -9.64 -5.71
CA GLY A 26 15.87 -10.41 -5.29
C GLY A 26 16.63 -10.90 -6.51
N TYR A 27 17.90 -10.51 -6.65
CA TYR A 27 18.79 -11.08 -7.66
C TYR A 27 19.20 -12.50 -7.26
N LEU A 28 19.04 -13.46 -8.18
CA LEU A 28 19.53 -14.83 -8.04
C LEU A 28 21.01 -14.90 -8.47
N HIS A 29 21.91 -15.20 -7.54
CA HIS A 29 23.26 -15.66 -7.91
C HIS A 29 23.25 -17.17 -8.11
N HIS A 30 23.21 -17.60 -9.38
CA HIS A 30 23.39 -18.99 -9.76
C HIS A 30 24.89 -19.33 -9.73
N ARG A 31 25.31 -20.38 -9.00
CA ARG A 31 26.55 -21.08 -9.34
C ARG A 31 26.23 -22.11 -10.44
N GLU A 32 26.96 -21.97 -11.54
CA GLU A 32 26.94 -22.68 -12.84
C GLU A 32 25.96 -23.85 -13.06
N ASN A 33 24.96 -23.63 -13.92
CA ASN A 33 24.83 -24.32 -15.21
C ASN A 33 23.85 -23.59 -16.16
N GLN A 34 24.06 -23.77 -17.46
CA GLN A 34 23.50 -22.95 -18.55
C GLN A 34 21.96 -23.04 -18.69
N PHE A 35 21.36 -21.97 -19.26
CA PHE A 35 19.97 -21.77 -19.72
C PHE A 35 18.98 -21.19 -18.70
N ALA A 36 18.72 -19.88 -18.81
CA ALA A 36 17.62 -19.16 -18.14
C ALA A 36 16.66 -18.53 -19.17
N MET A 37 15.35 -18.60 -18.92
CA MET A 37 14.29 -17.88 -19.64
C MET A 37 13.45 -17.03 -18.66
N PRO A 38 12.74 -15.98 -19.11
CA PRO A 38 12.08 -15.02 -18.22
C PRO A 38 10.67 -15.44 -17.75
N VAL A 39 10.29 -14.99 -16.56
CA VAL A 39 9.03 -15.30 -15.84
C VAL A 39 7.88 -14.38 -16.30
N LYS A 40 6.65 -14.92 -16.37
CA LYS A 40 5.40 -14.15 -16.54
C LYS A 40 4.68 -13.97 -15.19
N ARG A 41 4.28 -12.73 -14.89
CA ARG A 41 3.53 -12.28 -13.69
C ARG A 41 2.06 -12.71 -13.74
N LYS A 42 1.53 -13.34 -12.69
CA LYS A 42 0.11 -13.24 -12.31
C LYS A 42 -0.16 -13.62 -10.84
N ASP A 43 -0.93 -12.74 -10.18
CA ASP A 43 -1.77 -12.87 -8.97
C ASP A 43 -1.12 -13.19 -7.60
N ILE A 44 -0.70 -12.20 -6.78
CA ILE A 44 -0.33 -12.37 -5.34
C ILE A 44 -0.59 -11.12 -4.45
N HIS A 45 -0.98 -11.36 -3.18
CA HIS A 45 -1.37 -10.47 -2.06
C HIS A 45 -0.19 -9.71 -1.37
N PRO A 46 -0.38 -8.53 -0.72
CA PRO A 46 0.71 -7.59 -0.37
C PRO A 46 1.60 -7.91 0.86
N ARG A 47 1.42 -9.03 1.57
CA ARG A 47 2.07 -9.25 2.90
C ARG A 47 3.04 -10.43 2.99
N HIS A 48 3.30 -11.14 1.89
CA HIS A 48 4.13 -12.34 1.94
C HIS A 48 5.05 -12.48 0.72
N THR A 49 6.35 -12.68 0.97
CA THR A 49 7.29 -13.15 -0.06
C THR A 49 6.98 -14.62 -0.35
N SER A 50 6.42 -14.88 -1.52
CA SER A 50 6.07 -16.23 -1.95
C SER A 50 7.25 -16.87 -2.69
N LEU A 51 7.63 -18.09 -2.31
CA LEU A 51 8.65 -18.86 -3.01
C LEU A 51 7.95 -19.93 -3.87
N HIS A 52 8.04 -19.78 -5.19
CA HIS A 52 7.58 -20.80 -6.14
C HIS A 52 8.75 -21.68 -6.57
N VAL A 53 8.57 -23.00 -6.55
CA VAL A 53 9.60 -23.96 -6.97
C VAL A 53 8.95 -24.99 -7.87
N GLN A 54 9.19 -24.90 -9.17
CA GLN A 54 8.53 -25.76 -10.14
C GLN A 54 9.22 -27.13 -10.26
N VAL A 55 8.71 -28.12 -9.53
CA VAL A 55 9.26 -29.47 -9.56
C VAL A 55 8.72 -30.25 -10.77
N ALA A 56 9.60 -30.55 -11.74
CA ALA A 56 9.27 -31.30 -12.95
C ALA A 56 9.52 -32.83 -12.83
N ARG A 57 9.23 -33.42 -11.66
CA ARG A 57 9.41 -34.85 -11.40
C ARG A 57 8.10 -35.51 -11.00
N ALA A 58 7.67 -36.50 -11.79
CA ALA A 58 6.40 -37.21 -11.58
C ALA A 58 6.39 -38.12 -10.34
N ASP A 59 7.56 -38.43 -9.78
CA ASP A 59 7.74 -39.25 -8.59
C ASP A 59 7.89 -38.44 -7.30
N VAL A 60 7.72 -37.11 -7.36
CA VAL A 60 7.66 -36.26 -6.17
C VAL A 60 6.21 -36.08 -5.74
N ALA A 61 5.88 -36.59 -4.56
CA ALA A 61 4.56 -36.49 -3.92
C ALA A 61 4.42 -35.28 -2.99
N SER A 62 5.52 -34.85 -2.34
CA SER A 62 5.54 -33.63 -1.53
C SER A 62 6.87 -32.90 -1.61
N VAL A 63 6.86 -31.60 -1.30
CA VAL A 63 8.05 -30.76 -1.22
C VAL A 63 8.11 -30.05 0.12
N ARG A 64 9.25 -30.15 0.79
CA ARG A 64 9.57 -29.44 2.03
C ARG A 64 10.56 -28.32 1.78
N TYR A 65 10.27 -27.14 2.32
CA TYR A 65 11.12 -25.96 2.27
C TYR A 65 11.77 -25.77 3.64
N GLN A 66 13.09 -25.59 3.68
CA GLN A 66 13.81 -25.35 4.93
C GLN A 66 14.99 -24.41 4.74
N LEU A 67 15.39 -23.72 5.81
CA LEU A 67 16.65 -23.00 5.86
C LEU A 67 17.84 -23.98 5.93
N PHE A 68 19.04 -23.48 5.68
CA PHE A 68 20.28 -24.27 5.76
C PHE A 68 20.49 -24.90 7.15
N ASP A 69 20.03 -24.25 8.22
CA ASP A 69 20.07 -24.76 9.59
C ASP A 69 19.03 -25.85 9.89
N GLY A 70 18.17 -26.19 8.92
CA GLY A 70 17.11 -27.20 9.04
C GLY A 70 15.79 -26.65 9.53
N THR A 71 15.66 -25.34 9.76
CA THR A 71 14.38 -24.71 10.16
C THR A 71 13.35 -24.91 9.05
N LEU A 72 12.23 -25.54 9.40
CA LEU A 72 11.12 -25.81 8.49
C LEU A 72 10.37 -24.52 8.16
N LEU A 73 10.28 -24.20 6.87
CA LEU A 73 9.60 -23.02 6.33
C LEU A 73 8.19 -23.33 5.83
N GLY A 74 7.95 -24.57 5.38
CA GLY A 74 6.65 -25.04 4.91
C GLY A 74 6.73 -26.36 4.15
N GLU A 75 5.58 -26.96 3.88
CA GLU A 75 5.44 -28.19 3.09
C GLU A 75 4.23 -28.10 2.15
N SER A 76 4.30 -28.76 0.99
CA SER A 76 3.24 -28.78 -0.02
C SER A 76 3.05 -30.20 -0.58
N GLU A 77 1.79 -30.64 -0.67
CA GLU A 77 1.37 -31.94 -1.25
C GLU A 77 0.99 -31.78 -2.74
N ALA A 78 1.34 -32.76 -3.60
CA ALA A 78 0.96 -32.77 -5.03
C ALA A 78 -0.47 -33.35 -5.24
N PRO A 79 -1.27 -32.92 -6.25
CA PRO A 79 -0.84 -32.36 -7.55
C PRO A 79 -1.69 -31.19 -8.12
N SER A 80 -1.07 -30.05 -8.45
CA SER A 80 -1.45 -29.23 -9.62
C SER A 80 -0.27 -28.32 -10.04
N ALA A 81 -0.28 -27.86 -11.28
CA ALA A 81 0.89 -27.54 -12.11
C ALA A 81 1.81 -26.36 -11.69
N ASP A 82 1.58 -25.72 -10.54
CA ASP A 82 2.41 -24.63 -10.03
C ASP A 82 2.59 -24.80 -8.51
N PHE A 83 3.75 -25.30 -8.08
CA PHE A 83 4.07 -25.42 -6.66
C PHE A 83 4.55 -24.06 -6.12
N GLY A 84 3.88 -23.57 -5.09
CA GLY A 84 4.32 -22.43 -4.29
C GLY A 84 4.13 -22.73 -2.81
N ALA A 85 5.14 -22.43 -2.00
CA ALA A 85 4.95 -22.28 -0.57
C ALA A 85 5.01 -20.79 -0.23
N VAL A 86 4.00 -20.34 0.52
CA VAL A 86 4.08 -19.06 1.21
C VAL A 86 5.00 -19.27 2.40
N VAL A 87 6.17 -18.66 2.35
CA VAL A 87 7.16 -18.74 3.43
C VAL A 87 7.24 -17.37 4.09
N ALA A 88 7.01 -17.34 5.40
CA ALA A 88 7.25 -16.13 6.19
C ALA A 88 8.73 -16.11 6.60
N PHE A 89 9.43 -15.03 6.28
CA PHE A 89 10.79 -14.79 6.74
C PHE A 89 10.78 -13.80 7.92
N PRO A 90 11.51 -14.08 9.01
CA PRO A 90 11.38 -13.31 10.25
C PRO A 90 12.16 -11.99 10.27
N HIS A 91 13.06 -11.72 9.32
CA HIS A 91 13.86 -10.48 9.24
C HIS A 91 14.51 -10.32 7.85
N GLU A 92 15.05 -9.13 7.58
CA GLU A 92 15.92 -8.86 6.42
C GLU A 92 17.18 -9.73 6.46
N GLY A 93 17.63 -10.21 5.30
CA GLY A 93 18.87 -10.98 5.24
C GLY A 93 19.01 -11.84 3.99
N LEU A 94 20.17 -12.46 3.89
CA LEU A 94 20.45 -13.49 2.89
C LEU A 94 20.07 -14.85 3.48
N PHE A 95 19.10 -15.50 2.85
CA PHE A 95 18.63 -16.82 3.26
C PHE A 95 19.03 -17.87 2.22
N GLU A 96 19.68 -18.93 2.67
CA GLU A 96 19.85 -20.13 1.87
C GLU A 96 18.67 -21.06 2.15
N VAL A 97 17.81 -21.22 1.15
CA VAL A 97 16.63 -22.07 1.20
C VAL A 97 16.93 -23.36 0.45
N THR A 98 16.62 -24.48 1.09
CA THR A 98 16.67 -25.81 0.51
C THR A 98 15.26 -26.31 0.25
N ALA A 99 14.99 -26.78 -0.96
CA ALA A 99 13.78 -27.52 -1.29
C ALA A 99 14.11 -29.01 -1.42
N LEU A 100 13.40 -29.84 -0.64
CA LEU A 100 13.55 -31.30 -0.58
C LEU A 100 12.29 -31.94 -1.16
N GLY A 101 12.43 -32.76 -2.20
CA GLY A 101 11.32 -33.51 -2.78
C GLY A 101 11.27 -34.93 -2.27
N PHE A 102 10.08 -35.40 -1.88
CA PHE A 102 9.84 -36.73 -1.33
C PHE A 102 8.87 -37.52 -2.20
N ASP A 103 9.09 -38.82 -2.33
CA ASP A 103 8.14 -39.75 -2.97
C ASP A 103 6.95 -40.08 -2.04
N ALA A 104 5.99 -40.85 -2.54
CA ALA A 104 4.79 -41.23 -1.78
C ALA A 104 5.10 -42.11 -0.55
N ASP A 105 6.27 -42.76 -0.53
CA ASP A 105 6.74 -43.58 0.59
C ASP A 105 7.55 -42.75 1.61
N GLY A 106 7.73 -41.45 1.37
CA GLY A 106 8.46 -40.53 2.23
C GLY A 106 9.98 -40.56 2.04
N ASN A 107 10.50 -41.21 0.98
CA ASN A 107 11.92 -41.17 0.68
C ASN A 107 12.27 -39.88 -0.06
N GLN A 108 13.39 -39.27 0.33
CA GLN A 108 13.89 -38.10 -0.37
C GLN A 108 14.42 -38.50 -1.75
N VAL A 109 13.80 -37.97 -2.81
CA VAL A 109 14.16 -38.26 -4.21
C VAL A 109 14.76 -37.05 -4.93
N ALA A 110 14.66 -35.85 -4.36
CA ALA A 110 15.20 -34.62 -4.95
C ALA A 110 15.71 -33.62 -3.90
N LYS A 111 16.66 -32.76 -4.32
CA LYS A 111 17.16 -31.63 -3.54
C LYS A 111 17.59 -30.50 -4.47
N THR A 112 17.21 -29.26 -4.15
CA THR A 112 17.74 -28.05 -4.79
C THR A 112 17.96 -26.94 -3.76
N TYR A 113 18.75 -25.93 -4.14
CA TYR A 113 19.09 -24.79 -3.29
C TYR A 113 18.74 -23.50 -4.03
N ALA A 114 18.30 -22.51 -3.28
CA ALA A 114 18.15 -21.14 -3.74
C ALA A 114 18.67 -20.19 -2.66
N THR A 115 19.40 -19.16 -3.09
CA THR A 115 19.73 -18.03 -2.23
C THR A 115 18.67 -16.96 -2.45
N LEU A 116 18.00 -16.55 -1.38
CA LEU A 116 17.01 -15.49 -1.38
C LEU A 116 17.56 -14.30 -0.59
N HIS A 117 17.66 -13.15 -1.24
CA HIS A 117 17.97 -11.91 -0.55
C HIS A 117 16.67 -11.16 -0.27
N ILE A 118 16.40 -10.89 1.00
CA ILE A 118 15.28 -10.07 1.44
C ILE A 118 15.87 -8.77 1.98
N ALA A 119 15.66 -7.68 1.27
CA ALA A 119 16.09 -6.34 1.67
C ALA A 119 14.94 -5.36 1.46
N GLU A 120 14.65 -4.51 2.45
CA GLU A 120 13.72 -3.42 2.29
C GLU A 120 14.33 -2.30 1.44
N ARG A 121 13.47 -1.68 0.63
CA ARG A 121 13.82 -0.47 -0.11
C ARG A 121 13.86 0.72 0.83
N ARG A 122 15.06 1.09 1.28
CA ARG A 122 15.24 2.35 2.00
C ARG A 122 15.09 3.53 1.04
N LEU A 123 14.19 4.46 1.34
CA LEU A 123 14.23 5.78 0.74
C LEU A 123 15.47 6.49 1.29
N ALA A 124 16.60 6.39 0.59
CA ALA A 124 17.73 7.26 0.87
C ALA A 124 17.28 8.72 0.69
N ASN A 125 17.92 9.67 1.39
CA ASN A 125 17.70 11.13 1.29
C ASN A 125 17.79 11.65 -0.15
N GLN A 126 16.77 11.39 -0.94
CA GLN A 126 16.66 11.74 -2.35
C GLN A 126 15.32 12.45 -2.53
N PRO A 127 15.31 13.61 -3.21
CA PRO A 127 14.06 14.30 -3.50
C PRO A 127 13.21 13.46 -4.46
N LEU A 128 11.90 13.74 -4.47
CA LEU A 128 10.97 13.11 -5.42
C LEU A 128 11.50 13.18 -6.87
N GLU A 129 11.39 12.07 -7.58
CA GLU A 129 11.71 12.04 -9.00
C GLU A 129 10.55 12.67 -9.79
N ALA A 130 10.89 13.67 -10.62
CA ALA A 130 10.06 14.28 -11.68
C ALA A 130 8.56 14.42 -11.35
N ALA A 131 8.18 15.57 -10.79
CA ALA A 131 6.77 15.93 -10.60
C ALA A 131 6.06 16.19 -11.94
N LEU A 132 4.96 15.49 -12.16
CA LEU A 132 4.07 15.64 -13.31
C LEU A 132 2.82 16.42 -12.90
N PRO A 133 2.50 17.56 -13.53
CA PRO A 133 1.21 18.23 -13.29
C PRO A 133 0.06 17.39 -13.83
N VAL A 134 -0.91 17.11 -12.96
CA VAL A 134 -2.18 16.45 -13.30
C VAL A 134 -3.19 17.48 -13.76
N THR A 135 -3.30 18.60 -13.04
CA THR A 135 -4.26 19.67 -13.36
C THR A 135 -3.62 20.77 -14.22
N PRO A 136 -4.34 21.31 -15.21
CA PRO A 136 -3.81 22.34 -16.12
C PRO A 136 -3.83 23.76 -15.51
N GLN A 137 -4.57 23.94 -14.42
CA GLN A 137 -4.78 25.22 -13.74
C GLN A 137 -4.84 25.02 -12.23
N LYS A 138 -4.81 26.15 -11.52
CA LYS A 138 -5.02 26.20 -10.06
C LYS A 138 -6.52 26.00 -9.73
N GLY A 139 -6.82 25.75 -8.45
CA GLY A 139 -8.17 25.57 -7.94
C GLY A 139 -8.48 24.16 -7.44
N PHE A 140 -7.47 23.28 -7.33
CA PHE A 140 -7.60 21.89 -6.94
C PHE A 140 -6.71 21.53 -5.75
N MET A 141 -7.12 20.56 -4.96
CA MET A 141 -6.43 20.13 -3.74
C MET A 141 -6.82 18.70 -3.33
N ALA A 142 -6.13 18.16 -2.32
CA ALA A 142 -6.48 16.91 -1.65
C ALA A 142 -6.66 15.71 -2.60
N PRO A 143 -5.59 15.31 -3.32
CA PRO A 143 -5.65 14.14 -4.18
C PRO A 143 -5.82 12.83 -3.41
N LEU A 144 -6.47 11.85 -4.02
CA LEU A 144 -6.72 10.52 -3.48
C LEU A 144 -6.68 9.48 -4.60
N TRP A 145 -5.77 8.52 -4.50
CA TRP A 145 -5.65 7.40 -5.44
C TRP A 145 -6.78 6.40 -5.27
N SER A 146 -7.24 5.82 -6.39
CA SER A 146 -8.05 4.60 -6.33
C SER A 146 -7.23 3.42 -5.82
N PRO A 147 -7.85 2.42 -5.18
CA PRO A 147 -7.14 1.23 -4.72
C PRO A 147 -6.38 0.48 -5.84
N SER A 148 -6.90 0.50 -7.07
CA SER A 148 -6.24 -0.05 -8.27
C SER A 148 -5.05 0.77 -8.77
N GLY A 149 -4.96 2.05 -8.38
CA GLY A 149 -4.01 3.00 -8.95
C GLY A 149 -4.37 3.49 -10.37
N GLU A 150 -5.52 3.11 -10.93
CA GLU A 150 -5.93 3.54 -12.28
C GLU A 150 -6.51 4.96 -12.31
N HIS A 151 -7.04 5.42 -11.19
CA HIS A 151 -7.72 6.70 -11.08
C HIS A 151 -7.13 7.56 -9.97
N LEU A 152 -7.17 8.87 -10.19
CA LEU A 152 -6.88 9.86 -9.17
C LEU A 152 -8.08 10.79 -9.05
N VAL A 153 -8.61 10.90 -7.84
CA VAL A 153 -9.66 11.87 -7.50
C VAL A 153 -9.03 13.02 -6.75
N PHE A 154 -9.57 14.21 -6.92
CA PHE A 154 -9.17 15.40 -6.17
C PHE A 154 -10.35 16.35 -6.04
N SER A 155 -10.22 17.29 -5.12
CA SER A 155 -11.27 18.23 -4.75
C SER A 155 -10.97 19.60 -5.32
N GLY A 156 -11.99 20.44 -5.48
CA GLY A 156 -11.78 21.86 -5.70
C GLY A 156 -11.36 22.57 -4.41
N GLU A 157 -10.96 23.83 -4.52
CA GLU A 157 -10.69 24.69 -3.37
C GLU A 157 -11.84 24.66 -2.35
N GLN A 158 -11.48 24.68 -1.06
CA GLN A 158 -12.43 24.60 0.05
C GLN A 158 -13.31 23.34 0.00
N TYR A 159 -12.81 22.25 -0.60
CA TYR A 159 -13.50 20.98 -0.77
C TYR A 159 -14.77 21.05 -1.63
N ARG A 160 -14.89 22.06 -2.49
CA ARG A 160 -16.01 22.14 -3.43
C ARG A 160 -15.82 21.18 -4.60
N GLY A 161 -16.79 20.30 -4.78
CA GLY A 161 -16.85 19.36 -5.88
C GLY A 161 -15.84 18.20 -5.78
N LEU A 162 -16.01 17.27 -6.71
CA LEU A 162 -15.16 16.08 -6.88
C LEU A 162 -14.80 15.95 -8.35
N TYR A 163 -13.51 15.74 -8.62
CA TYR A 163 -12.95 15.65 -9.95
C TYR A 163 -12.11 14.40 -10.09
N LEU A 164 -12.14 13.79 -11.27
CA LEU A 164 -11.55 12.49 -11.54
C LEU A 164 -10.67 12.58 -12.78
N VAL A 165 -9.50 11.94 -12.74
CA VAL A 165 -8.71 11.61 -13.93
C VAL A 165 -8.42 10.12 -13.98
N ASN A 166 -8.38 9.58 -15.19
CA ASN A 166 -7.85 8.24 -15.43
C ASN A 166 -6.35 8.34 -15.77
N MET A 167 -5.52 7.77 -14.90
CA MET A 167 -4.07 7.91 -14.92
C MET A 167 -3.41 7.18 -16.09
N ASN A 168 -4.13 6.26 -16.74
CA ASN A 168 -3.66 5.49 -17.90
C ASN A 168 -3.93 6.19 -19.25
N THR A 169 -4.67 7.30 -19.26
CA THR A 169 -5.18 7.94 -20.49
C THR A 169 -4.53 9.28 -20.82
N ARG A 170 -3.34 9.56 -20.27
CA ARG A 170 -2.65 10.83 -20.47
C ARG A 170 -2.35 11.09 -21.95
N ALA A 171 -2.86 12.20 -22.49
CA ALA A 171 -2.54 12.68 -23.83
C ALA A 171 -1.34 13.65 -23.81
N LYS A 172 -0.85 14.04 -25.00
CA LYS A 172 0.22 15.06 -25.13
C LYS A 172 -0.13 16.39 -24.46
N LYS A 173 -1.42 16.74 -24.42
CA LYS A 173 -1.93 17.98 -23.82
C LYS A 173 -2.23 17.87 -22.31
N GLY A 174 -2.01 16.71 -21.70
CA GLY A 174 -2.33 16.44 -20.29
C GLY A 174 -3.46 15.42 -20.11
N PHE A 175 -4.01 15.37 -18.90
CA PHE A 175 -5.15 14.52 -18.55
C PHE A 175 -6.47 15.20 -18.89
N SER A 176 -7.48 14.40 -19.22
CA SER A 176 -8.87 14.84 -19.26
C SER A 176 -9.46 14.72 -17.86
N ILE A 177 -9.99 15.83 -17.33
CA ILE A 177 -10.64 15.87 -16.03
C ILE A 177 -12.14 15.67 -16.22
N THR A 178 -12.70 14.70 -15.52
CA THR A 178 -14.14 14.47 -15.39
C THR A 178 -14.62 15.13 -14.10
N THR A 179 -15.58 16.06 -14.21
CA THR A 179 -16.29 16.58 -13.03
C THR A 179 -17.33 15.54 -12.60
N LEU A 180 -17.17 14.99 -11.40
CA LEU A 180 -18.17 14.10 -10.80
C LEU A 180 -19.25 14.92 -10.10
N SER A 181 -18.85 15.90 -9.28
CA SER A 181 -19.77 16.76 -8.53
C SER A 181 -19.25 18.19 -8.46
N GLU A 182 -20.17 19.17 -8.39
CA GLU A 182 -19.87 20.59 -8.13
C GLU A 182 -20.37 21.08 -6.76
N GLN A 183 -20.92 20.16 -5.97
CA GLN A 183 -21.53 20.46 -4.68
C GLN A 183 -20.48 20.91 -3.65
N ASP A 184 -20.86 21.86 -2.81
CA ASP A 184 -20.03 22.29 -1.69
C ASP A 184 -19.78 21.12 -0.74
N MET A 185 -18.56 21.02 -0.21
CA MET A 185 -18.11 19.96 0.70
C MET A 185 -18.06 18.54 0.14
N ALA A 186 -18.46 18.30 -1.13
CA ALA A 186 -18.38 16.96 -1.72
C ALA A 186 -16.95 16.41 -1.75
N GLY A 187 -15.96 17.29 -1.87
CA GLY A 187 -14.54 16.96 -1.83
C GLY A 187 -13.98 16.67 -0.44
N TYR A 188 -14.77 16.74 0.62
CA TYR A 188 -14.26 16.63 1.99
C TYR A 188 -14.11 15.16 2.42
N LYS A 189 -12.87 14.67 2.36
CA LYS A 189 -12.45 13.30 2.72
C LYS A 189 -13.34 12.22 2.06
N PRO A 190 -13.50 12.22 0.73
CA PRO A 190 -14.24 11.17 0.04
C PRO A 190 -13.57 9.80 0.26
N GLN A 191 -14.34 8.74 0.09
CA GLN A 191 -13.86 7.37 0.22
C GLN A 191 -14.17 6.61 -1.06
N TRP A 192 -13.21 5.85 -1.56
CA TRP A 192 -13.48 4.96 -2.68
C TRP A 192 -14.45 3.87 -2.27
N HIS A 193 -15.39 3.55 -3.16
CA HIS A 193 -16.17 2.34 -3.01
C HIS A 193 -15.24 1.11 -3.05
N PRO A 194 -15.40 0.07 -2.21
CA PRO A 194 -14.51 -1.10 -2.16
C PRO A 194 -14.36 -1.86 -3.49
N HIS A 195 -15.38 -1.77 -4.35
CA HIS A 195 -15.38 -2.33 -5.72
C HIS A 195 -15.06 -1.29 -6.81
N GLU A 196 -14.62 -0.09 -6.44
CA GLU A 196 -14.18 0.99 -7.34
C GLU A 196 -15.21 1.47 -8.37
N GLN A 197 -16.50 1.22 -8.14
CA GLN A 197 -17.57 1.69 -9.02
C GLN A 197 -17.86 3.20 -8.88
N GLY A 198 -17.27 3.86 -7.89
CA GLY A 198 -17.58 5.24 -7.52
C GLY A 198 -16.91 5.67 -6.21
N LEU A 199 -17.38 6.79 -5.67
CA LEU A 199 -16.95 7.33 -4.39
C LEU A 199 -18.14 7.53 -3.45
N TRP A 200 -17.89 7.33 -2.17
CA TRP A 200 -18.73 7.85 -1.11
C TRP A 200 -18.27 9.23 -0.70
N PHE A 201 -19.21 10.15 -0.56
CA PHE A 201 -18.92 11.56 -0.26
C PHE A 201 -19.94 12.17 0.69
N ARG A 202 -19.57 13.31 1.26
CA ARG A 202 -20.33 14.00 2.31
C ARG A 202 -21.09 15.19 1.76
N ASP A 203 -22.26 15.44 2.33
CA ASP A 203 -22.99 16.69 2.14
C ASP A 203 -22.51 17.78 3.10
N GLN A 204 -22.89 19.01 2.78
CA GLN A 204 -22.79 20.15 3.69
C GLN A 204 -23.55 19.86 5.00
N GLY A 205 -22.80 19.73 6.09
CA GLY A 205 -23.33 19.50 7.43
C GLY A 205 -22.95 18.16 8.06
N GLN A 206 -22.41 17.20 7.29
CA GLN A 206 -21.85 15.98 7.87
C GLN A 206 -20.49 16.24 8.53
N THR A 207 -20.25 15.62 9.68
CA THR A 207 -18.94 15.66 10.34
C THR A 207 -17.97 14.65 9.71
N ASP A 208 -16.68 14.80 10.02
CA ASP A 208 -15.64 13.88 9.55
C ASP A 208 -15.78 12.45 10.13
N SER A 209 -16.32 12.35 11.34
CA SER A 209 -16.60 11.09 12.05
C SER A 209 -17.83 10.35 11.52
N GLU A 210 -18.69 11.01 10.73
CA GLU A 210 -19.83 10.38 10.09
C GLU A 210 -19.43 9.60 8.83
N THR A 211 -20.11 8.48 8.60
CA THR A 211 -20.05 7.77 7.32
C THR A 211 -20.59 8.68 6.21
N PRO A 212 -19.91 8.80 5.06
CA PRO A 212 -20.41 9.63 3.98
C PRO A 212 -21.81 9.20 3.54
N ALA A 213 -22.73 10.17 3.42
CA ALA A 213 -24.15 9.91 3.18
C ALA A 213 -24.48 9.59 1.73
N ASN A 214 -23.63 10.00 0.80
CA ASN A 214 -23.91 9.91 -0.63
C ASN A 214 -22.91 9.01 -1.33
N GLU A 215 -23.33 8.46 -2.46
CA GLU A 215 -22.49 7.77 -3.41
C GLU A 215 -22.58 8.48 -4.75
N ILE A 216 -21.47 8.47 -5.48
CA ILE A 216 -21.40 8.96 -6.86
C ILE A 216 -20.63 7.96 -7.70
N ASP A 217 -21.22 7.54 -8.82
CA ASP A 217 -20.53 6.67 -9.78
C ASP A 217 -19.46 7.46 -10.57
N LEU A 218 -18.60 6.73 -11.30
CA LEU A 218 -17.56 7.35 -12.12
C LEU A 218 -18.09 8.14 -13.33
N GLY A 219 -19.39 8.05 -13.62
CA GLY A 219 -20.09 8.86 -14.62
C GLY A 219 -20.67 10.16 -14.07
N GLY A 220 -20.61 10.39 -12.75
CA GLY A 220 -21.16 11.57 -12.08
C GLY A 220 -22.62 11.43 -11.63
N ASN A 221 -23.21 10.23 -11.68
CA ASN A 221 -24.56 10.02 -11.15
C ASN A 221 -24.49 9.83 -9.63
N SER A 222 -25.09 10.74 -8.88
CA SER A 222 -25.10 10.70 -7.41
C SER A 222 -26.44 10.24 -6.84
N PHE A 223 -26.41 9.48 -5.74
CA PHE A 223 -27.59 9.09 -4.99
C PHE A 223 -27.31 9.07 -3.48
N ALA A 224 -28.35 9.34 -2.69
CA ALA A 224 -28.29 9.23 -1.24
C ALA A 224 -28.28 7.76 -0.83
N ARG A 225 -27.36 7.39 0.06
CA ARG A 225 -27.24 6.04 0.61
C ARG A 225 -28.17 5.92 1.80
N ASP A 226 -28.91 4.82 1.87
CA ASP A 226 -29.79 4.62 3.03
C ASP A 226 -28.97 4.33 4.30
N LYS A 227 -29.60 4.43 5.48
CA LYS A 227 -28.89 4.23 6.75
C LYS A 227 -28.37 2.80 6.91
N GLN A 228 -29.12 1.79 6.45
CA GLN A 228 -28.71 0.39 6.55
C GLN A 228 -27.53 0.10 5.63
N GLU A 229 -27.51 0.65 4.41
CA GLU A 229 -26.39 0.57 3.47
C GLU A 229 -25.14 1.27 4.01
N ARG A 230 -25.28 2.41 4.71
CA ARG A 230 -24.14 3.11 5.34
C ARG A 230 -23.55 2.33 6.51
N GLU A 231 -24.39 1.67 7.28
CA GLU A 231 -23.96 0.75 8.34
C GLU A 231 -23.40 -0.56 7.75
N ALA A 232 -23.88 -0.98 6.57
CA ALA A 232 -23.49 -2.21 5.92
C ALA A 232 -22.28 -2.11 4.98
N ALA A 233 -21.94 -0.92 4.50
CA ALA A 233 -20.70 -0.66 3.77
C ALA A 233 -19.69 0.15 4.60
N ALA A 234 -20.00 0.32 5.89
CA ALA A 234 -18.99 0.62 6.89
C ALA A 234 -17.80 -0.32 6.73
N GLU A 235 -16.58 0.25 6.66
CA GLU A 235 -15.35 -0.52 6.85
C GLU A 235 -15.52 -1.48 8.04
N PRO A 236 -15.09 -2.74 7.93
CA PRO A 236 -15.24 -3.73 8.99
C PRO A 236 -14.55 -3.28 10.28
N THR A 237 -13.59 -2.36 10.17
CA THR A 237 -12.89 -1.73 11.29
C THR A 237 -13.03 -0.21 11.20
N ARG A 238 -13.53 0.43 12.27
CA ARG A 238 -13.61 1.89 12.38
C ARG A 238 -12.83 2.41 13.56
N PHE A 239 -12.15 3.52 13.34
CA PHE A 239 -11.45 4.27 14.36
C PHE A 239 -12.11 5.64 14.51
N ASN A 240 -12.44 6.03 15.73
CA ASN A 240 -12.99 7.34 16.02
C ASN A 240 -12.44 7.89 17.33
N MET A 241 -12.26 9.20 17.39
CA MET A 241 -11.80 9.90 18.59
C MET A 241 -13.00 10.49 19.35
N VAL A 242 -13.11 10.20 20.65
CA VAL A 242 -14.11 10.82 21.53
C VAL A 242 -13.43 11.17 22.85
N ASN A 243 -13.47 12.45 23.25
CA ASN A 243 -12.82 12.95 24.47
C ASN A 243 -11.35 12.49 24.61
N ASP A 244 -10.57 12.58 23.52
CA ASP A 244 -9.15 12.18 23.48
C ASP A 244 -8.89 10.68 23.72
N GLU A 245 -9.94 9.86 23.63
CA GLU A 245 -9.87 8.40 23.64
C GLU A 245 -10.13 7.83 22.24
N LEU A 246 -9.33 6.85 21.84
CA LEU A 246 -9.50 6.15 20.58
C LEU A 246 -10.50 5.00 20.77
N PHE A 247 -11.56 5.00 19.97
CA PHE A 247 -12.54 3.94 19.90
C PHE A 247 -12.32 3.11 18.65
N LEU A 248 -12.31 1.79 18.84
CA LEU A 248 -12.27 0.80 17.79
C LEU A 248 -13.65 0.14 17.67
N THR A 249 -14.19 0.04 16.46
CA THR A 249 -15.41 -0.74 16.20
C THR A 249 -15.11 -1.79 15.13
N VAL A 250 -15.25 -3.07 15.49
CA VAL A 250 -15.08 -4.21 14.57
C VAL A 250 -16.44 -4.83 14.26
N ARG A 251 -16.73 -5.05 12.98
CA ARG A 251 -17.96 -5.66 12.49
C ARG A 251 -17.72 -7.14 12.20
N ASP A 252 -18.01 -8.00 13.17
CA ASP A 252 -18.29 -9.46 13.04
C ASP A 252 -18.44 -10.12 14.44
N GLY A 253 -19.29 -9.54 15.29
CA GLY A 253 -19.79 -10.22 16.50
C GLY A 253 -18.98 -10.04 17.80
N GLN A 254 -17.81 -9.42 17.77
CA GLN A 254 -17.19 -8.86 18.98
C GLN A 254 -17.03 -7.35 18.83
N THR A 255 -18.04 -6.60 19.26
CA THR A 255 -17.92 -5.15 19.39
C THR A 255 -17.00 -4.83 20.56
N LEU A 256 -15.70 -4.63 20.31
CA LEU A 256 -14.79 -4.07 21.30
C LEU A 256 -14.97 -2.54 21.36
N LYS A 257 -16.09 -2.04 21.91
CA LYS A 257 -16.25 -0.60 22.25
C LYS A 257 -15.37 -0.19 23.45
N ARG A 258 -14.13 -0.66 23.52
CA ARG A 258 -13.23 -0.28 24.61
C ARG A 258 -12.44 0.96 24.18
N PRO A 259 -12.53 2.07 24.92
CA PRO A 259 -11.65 3.20 24.68
C PRO A 259 -10.21 2.76 24.94
N ILE A 260 -9.34 3.02 23.99
CA ILE A 260 -7.89 3.00 24.22
C ILE A 260 -7.53 4.41 24.67
N ALA A 261 -7.28 4.56 25.97
CA ALA A 261 -6.91 5.84 26.57
C ALA A 261 -5.57 6.31 25.97
N LEU A 262 -5.59 7.38 25.16
CA LEU A 262 -4.38 7.85 24.48
C LEU A 262 -3.47 8.67 25.40
N THR A 263 -3.98 9.49 26.32
CA THR A 263 -3.17 10.16 27.37
C THR A 263 -4.01 10.54 28.60
N ASN A 264 -3.37 11.05 29.66
CA ASN A 264 -4.03 11.60 30.84
C ASN A 264 -4.44 13.10 30.68
N GLY A 265 -4.77 13.55 29.47
CA GLY A 265 -5.37 14.89 29.23
C GLY A 265 -4.39 16.04 28.99
N GLY A 266 -3.15 15.76 28.57
CA GLY A 266 -2.15 16.79 28.23
C GLY A 266 -2.23 17.31 26.79
N ASP A 267 -2.86 16.55 25.89
CA ASP A 267 -3.02 16.88 24.47
C ASP A 267 -4.38 16.38 23.96
N LYS A 268 -4.87 16.97 22.86
CA LYS A 268 -6.12 16.58 22.21
C LYS A 268 -5.88 15.82 20.93
N PHE A 269 -6.59 14.72 20.70
CA PHE A 269 -6.33 13.83 19.56
C PHE A 269 -7.49 13.75 18.57
N PHE A 270 -7.18 13.68 17.29
CA PHE A 270 -8.14 13.65 16.18
C PHE A 270 -7.59 12.88 14.96
N GLY A 271 -8.43 12.77 13.92
CA GLY A 271 -8.02 12.25 12.61
C GLY A 271 -7.47 10.81 12.59
N PRO A 272 -8.07 9.82 13.28
CA PRO A 272 -7.51 8.48 13.31
C PRO A 272 -7.62 7.80 11.93
N GLN A 273 -6.55 7.12 11.51
CA GLN A 273 -6.45 6.37 10.26
C GLN A 273 -5.85 4.99 10.54
N GLY A 274 -6.56 3.92 10.18
CA GLY A 274 -6.03 2.56 10.26
C GLY A 274 -4.96 2.31 9.19
N SER A 275 -3.92 1.54 9.52
CA SER A 275 -2.97 1.04 8.52
C SER A 275 -3.67 0.07 7.54
N PRO A 276 -3.17 -0.10 6.30
CA PRO A 276 -3.74 -1.03 5.31
C PRO A 276 -3.80 -2.50 5.79
N ASP A 277 -2.69 -3.03 6.26
CA ASP A 277 -2.53 -3.44 7.66
C ASP A 277 -3.70 -4.01 8.51
N GLY A 278 -4.45 -3.09 9.09
CA GLY A 278 -5.34 -3.32 10.21
C GLY A 278 -4.63 -3.47 11.56
N THR A 279 -3.29 -3.41 11.63
CA THR A 279 -2.54 -3.63 12.89
C THR A 279 -2.20 -2.34 13.63
N LYS A 280 -2.26 -1.18 12.98
CA LYS A 280 -1.87 0.11 13.56
C LYS A 280 -2.90 1.21 13.30
N VAL A 281 -2.82 2.25 14.11
CA VAL A 281 -3.61 3.47 13.96
C VAL A 281 -2.71 4.68 14.02
N LEU A 282 -2.71 5.48 12.96
CA LEU A 282 -2.14 6.81 12.90
C LEU A 282 -3.17 7.81 13.45
N TYR A 283 -2.75 8.75 14.26
CA TYR A 283 -3.61 9.80 14.81
C TYR A 283 -2.82 11.08 15.07
N GLU A 284 -3.53 12.21 15.12
CA GLU A 284 -2.96 13.55 15.22
C GLU A 284 -3.23 14.12 16.61
N GLY A 285 -2.18 14.62 17.27
CA GLY A 285 -2.25 15.39 18.52
C GLY A 285 -2.15 16.88 18.23
N LEU A 286 -3.05 17.67 18.83
CA LEU A 286 -3.19 19.11 18.62
C LEU A 286 -1.88 19.88 18.89
N THR A 287 -1.08 19.42 19.84
CA THR A 287 0.19 20.05 20.20
C THR A 287 1.39 19.16 19.93
N SER A 288 1.23 17.84 20.08
CA SER A 288 2.35 16.91 19.93
C SER A 288 2.59 16.44 18.50
N GLY A 289 1.63 16.63 17.58
CA GLY A 289 1.76 16.22 16.18
C GLY A 289 1.38 14.75 15.96
N LEU A 290 2.10 14.04 15.10
CA LEU A 290 1.72 12.72 14.59
C LEU A 290 2.14 11.58 15.53
N HIS A 291 1.24 10.60 15.68
CA HIS A 291 1.46 9.40 16.49
C HIS A 291 0.97 8.15 15.79
N VAL A 292 1.57 7.01 16.14
CA VAL A 292 1.11 5.68 15.75
C VAL A 292 0.92 4.82 16.99
N LEU A 293 -0.22 4.15 17.05
CA LEU A 293 -0.53 3.12 18.03
C LEU A 293 -0.51 1.75 17.34
N ASP A 294 0.32 0.85 17.86
CA ASP A 294 0.26 -0.56 17.54
C ASP A 294 -0.86 -1.23 18.35
N LEU A 295 -1.81 -1.88 17.67
CA LEU A 295 -3.04 -2.40 18.30
C LEU A 295 -2.81 -3.71 19.08
N GLU A 296 -1.77 -4.47 18.75
CA GLU A 296 -1.46 -5.73 19.40
C GLU A 296 -0.66 -5.51 20.69
N SER A 297 0.44 -4.76 20.59
CA SER A 297 1.34 -4.49 21.71
C SER A 297 0.90 -3.32 22.58
N GLY A 298 0.08 -2.40 22.04
CA GLY A 298 -0.23 -1.13 22.66
C GLY A 298 0.92 -0.11 22.62
N GLN A 299 2.02 -0.43 21.91
CA GLN A 299 3.16 0.47 21.74
C GLN A 299 2.74 1.75 21.01
N ARG A 300 3.32 2.87 21.45
CA ARG A 300 3.10 4.19 20.84
C ARG A 300 4.39 4.75 20.30
N ILE A 301 4.31 5.28 19.09
CA ILE A 301 5.42 5.92 18.40
C ILE A 301 5.02 7.37 18.17
N HIS A 302 5.84 8.29 18.66
CA HIS A 302 5.69 9.72 18.43
C HIS A 302 6.60 10.11 17.25
N ILE A 303 5.99 10.53 16.14
CA ILE A 303 6.70 10.88 14.90
C ILE A 303 7.23 12.31 14.98
N GLY A 304 6.47 13.23 15.61
CA GLY A 304 6.80 14.65 15.68
C GLY A 304 5.77 15.51 14.95
N GLN A 305 6.18 16.71 14.54
CA GLN A 305 5.30 17.64 13.82
C GLN A 305 5.02 17.14 12.40
N GLY A 306 3.79 17.34 11.93
CA GLY A 306 3.36 16.99 10.57
C GLY A 306 1.85 17.18 10.41
N ASN A 307 1.41 17.39 9.18
CA ASN A 307 0.01 17.58 8.82
C ASN A 307 -0.37 16.62 7.68
N HIS A 308 -1.68 16.43 7.52
CA HIS A 308 -2.30 15.64 6.46
C HIS A 308 -1.62 14.28 6.24
N PRO A 309 -1.43 13.48 7.31
CA PRO A 309 -0.67 12.26 7.20
C PRO A 309 -1.46 11.20 6.40
N SER A 310 -0.75 10.33 5.70
CA SER A 310 -1.30 9.20 4.97
C SER A 310 -0.42 7.97 5.10
N TRP A 311 -1.05 6.79 5.13
CA TRP A 311 -0.33 5.53 5.15
C TRP A 311 0.22 5.18 3.76
N GLY A 312 1.45 4.66 3.72
CA GLY A 312 1.94 3.88 2.61
C GLY A 312 1.23 2.52 2.52
N PRO A 313 1.14 1.91 1.33
CA PRO A 313 0.48 0.61 1.14
C PRO A 313 1.16 -0.54 1.88
N ASP A 314 2.42 -0.37 2.26
CA ASP A 314 3.22 -1.33 3.04
C ASP A 314 2.91 -1.34 4.53
N SER A 315 2.11 -0.39 5.04
CA SER A 315 1.80 -0.25 6.47
C SER A 315 3.03 0.05 7.36
N THR A 316 4.18 0.38 6.76
CA THR A 316 5.43 0.70 7.47
C THR A 316 5.87 2.14 7.23
N ARG A 317 5.35 2.81 6.19
CA ARG A 317 5.66 4.21 5.90
C ARG A 317 4.47 5.13 6.10
N ILE A 318 4.74 6.34 6.58
CA ILE A 318 3.76 7.41 6.77
C ILE A 318 4.25 8.65 6.04
N PHE A 319 3.42 9.17 5.13
CA PHE A 319 3.70 10.36 4.35
C PHE A 319 2.95 11.53 4.94
N PHE A 320 3.58 12.69 5.05
CA PHE A 320 2.97 13.87 5.65
C PHE A 320 3.64 15.14 5.11
N ASP A 321 3.03 16.30 5.37
CA ASP A 321 3.67 17.58 5.10
C ASP A 321 4.08 18.29 6.40
N ILE A 322 5.17 19.05 6.33
CA ILE A 322 5.52 20.02 7.38
C ILE A 322 5.38 21.41 6.74
N SER A 323 4.42 22.17 7.26
CA SER A 323 4.14 23.54 6.82
C SER A 323 4.83 24.55 7.74
N GLU A 324 5.39 25.61 7.16
CA GLU A 324 5.91 26.77 7.87
C GLU A 324 4.82 27.85 7.98
N ASP A 325 4.55 28.28 9.21
CA ASP A 325 3.51 29.27 9.50
C ASP A 325 4.06 30.71 9.42
N GLY A 326 3.53 31.50 8.48
CA GLY A 326 3.76 32.94 8.37
C GLY A 326 2.76 33.79 9.16
N HIS A 327 2.19 33.25 10.24
CA HIS A 327 1.13 33.79 11.10
C HIS A 327 -0.27 33.85 10.48
N TYR A 328 -0.38 34.32 9.24
CA TYR A 328 -1.67 34.50 8.55
C TYR A 328 -1.91 33.52 7.41
N HIS A 329 -0.85 32.86 6.94
CA HIS A 329 -0.89 31.88 5.88
C HIS A 329 0.37 31.00 5.94
N ILE A 330 0.25 29.81 5.36
CA ILE A 330 1.38 28.91 5.14
C ILE A 330 2.30 29.55 4.09
N ILE A 331 3.56 29.76 4.46
CA ILE A 331 4.57 30.40 3.60
C ILE A 331 5.44 29.39 2.87
N ASN A 332 5.63 28.20 3.42
CA ASN A 332 6.32 27.08 2.80
C ASN A 332 5.71 25.76 3.28
N SER A 333 5.81 24.69 2.49
CA SER A 333 5.43 23.35 2.94
C SER A 333 6.18 22.30 2.14
N ASP A 334 6.77 21.34 2.84
CA ASP A 334 7.51 20.25 2.21
C ASP A 334 6.93 18.88 2.61
N LEU A 335 7.04 17.90 1.73
CA LEU A 335 6.63 16.53 1.97
C LEU A 335 7.74 15.75 2.67
N PHE A 336 7.33 14.87 3.59
CA PHE A 336 8.19 13.99 4.35
C PHE A 336 7.62 12.58 4.36
N VAL A 337 8.49 11.62 4.61
CA VAL A 337 8.13 10.24 4.92
C VAL A 337 8.77 9.83 6.23
N TYR A 338 7.99 9.20 7.10
CA TYR A 338 8.47 8.53 8.29
C TYR A 338 8.41 7.03 8.08
N ASP A 339 9.51 6.35 8.35
CA ASP A 339 9.67 4.92 8.23
C ASP A 339 9.65 4.28 9.64
N LEU A 340 8.65 3.45 9.90
CA LEU A 340 8.41 2.81 11.19
C LEU A 340 9.47 1.75 11.54
N ASN A 341 10.08 1.12 10.54
CA ASN A 341 11.07 0.06 10.74
C ASN A 341 12.40 0.64 11.22
N THR A 342 12.77 1.78 10.65
CA THR A 342 14.03 2.47 10.95
C THR A 342 13.88 3.58 11.98
N ASN A 343 12.65 4.01 12.28
CA ASN A 343 12.36 5.18 13.10
C ASN A 343 13.05 6.44 12.55
N THR A 344 13.01 6.62 11.23
CA THR A 344 13.64 7.76 10.55
C THR A 344 12.63 8.59 9.77
N THR A 345 12.87 9.91 9.76
CA THR A 345 12.14 10.86 8.91
C THR A 345 13.04 11.29 7.76
N THR A 346 12.53 11.21 6.54
CA THR A 346 13.22 11.66 5.31
C THR A 346 12.40 12.75 4.63
N GLN A 347 13.06 13.83 4.25
CA GLN A 347 12.46 14.91 3.48
C GLN A 347 12.38 14.52 2.00
N LEU A 348 11.19 14.57 1.41
CA LEU A 348 10.91 14.20 0.02
C LEU A 348 10.94 15.41 -0.94
N THR A 349 10.55 16.59 -0.47
CA THR A 349 10.64 17.84 -1.24
C THR A 349 11.40 18.89 -0.45
N ASN A 350 12.09 19.79 -1.16
CA ASN A 350 12.76 20.95 -0.55
C ASN A 350 12.69 22.08 -1.57
N THR A 351 11.51 22.67 -1.67
CA THR A 351 11.11 23.56 -2.77
C THR A 351 10.56 24.86 -2.19
N PRO A 352 11.42 25.86 -1.87
CA PRO A 352 11.05 27.03 -1.07
C PRO A 352 9.91 27.90 -1.59
N ASP A 353 9.62 27.80 -2.89
CA ASP A 353 8.57 28.59 -3.57
C ASP A 353 7.31 27.77 -3.89
N GLN A 354 7.24 26.53 -3.39
CA GLN A 354 6.09 25.66 -3.54
C GLN A 354 5.61 25.20 -2.17
N ARG A 355 4.30 24.97 -2.08
CA ARG A 355 3.68 24.50 -0.84
C ARG A 355 3.09 23.13 -1.11
N GLU A 356 3.95 22.11 -1.09
CA GLU A 356 3.51 20.74 -1.24
C GLU A 356 2.77 20.24 0.01
N GLN A 357 1.53 19.78 -0.17
CA GLN A 357 0.63 19.36 0.90
C GLN A 357 -0.17 18.11 0.53
N ARG A 358 -0.75 17.47 1.55
CA ARG A 358 -1.72 16.36 1.41
C ARG A 358 -1.20 15.22 0.53
N PRO A 359 -0.08 14.59 0.92
CA PRO A 359 0.46 13.47 0.16
C PRO A 359 -0.50 12.28 0.17
N ALA A 360 -0.67 11.65 -0.98
CA ALA A 360 -1.43 10.42 -1.16
C ALA A 360 -0.61 9.43 -2.00
N VAL A 361 -0.24 8.29 -1.41
CA VAL A 361 0.57 7.28 -2.08
C VAL A 361 -0.32 6.27 -2.78
N ALA A 362 0.03 5.92 -4.03
CA ALA A 362 -0.64 4.89 -4.78
C ALA A 362 -0.33 3.50 -4.21
N ASN A 363 -1.25 2.55 -4.39
CA ASN A 363 -1.06 1.18 -3.91
C ASN A 363 0.12 0.43 -4.55
N ASP A 364 0.69 0.95 -5.64
CA ASP A 364 1.92 0.42 -6.22
C ASP A 364 3.19 0.76 -5.43
N GLY A 365 3.08 1.60 -4.39
CA GLY A 365 4.19 2.01 -3.53
C GLY A 365 5.26 2.85 -4.23
N ARG A 366 5.00 3.28 -5.47
CA ARG A 366 5.95 4.00 -6.32
C ARG A 366 5.49 5.43 -6.60
N HIS A 367 4.19 5.66 -6.73
CA HIS A 367 3.69 7.00 -7.07
C HIS A 367 3.10 7.70 -5.85
N ILE A 368 3.37 8.99 -5.76
CA ILE A 368 2.80 9.89 -4.76
C ILE A 368 2.09 11.02 -5.49
N ALA A 369 0.83 11.26 -5.14
CA ALA A 369 0.11 12.47 -5.51
C ALA A 369 0.17 13.47 -4.36
N TYR A 370 0.16 14.75 -4.68
CA TYR A 370 0.10 15.83 -3.70
C TYR A 370 -0.49 17.07 -4.37
N ASP A 371 -0.95 18.02 -3.57
CA ASP A 371 -1.28 19.35 -4.08
C ASP A 371 -0.19 20.36 -3.76
N ALA A 372 0.04 21.28 -4.69
CA ALA A 372 0.95 22.41 -4.50
C ALA A 372 0.39 23.65 -5.18
N ASP A 373 0.23 24.73 -4.40
CA ASP A 373 -0.28 26.03 -4.85
C ASP A 373 -1.58 25.97 -5.68
N GLY A 374 -2.47 25.06 -5.28
CA GLY A 374 -3.79 24.86 -5.89
C GLY A 374 -3.76 23.99 -7.15
N ALA A 375 -2.66 23.31 -7.47
CA ALA A 375 -2.59 22.33 -8.55
C ALA A 375 -2.24 20.95 -7.98
N VAL A 376 -2.68 19.89 -8.68
CA VAL A 376 -2.39 18.51 -8.29
C VAL A 376 -1.22 17.99 -9.13
N PHE A 377 -0.28 17.35 -8.46
CA PHE A 377 0.90 16.74 -9.05
C PHE A 377 0.97 15.26 -8.69
N VAL A 378 1.65 14.51 -9.54
CA VAL A 378 2.07 13.14 -9.26
C VAL A 378 3.57 13.04 -9.48
N ALA A 379 4.31 12.49 -8.53
CA ALA A 379 5.73 12.23 -8.66
C ALA A 379 6.04 10.75 -8.38
N VAL A 380 7.26 10.36 -8.72
CA VAL A 380 7.79 9.03 -8.40
C VAL A 380 8.56 9.14 -7.09
N LEU A 381 8.21 8.27 -6.13
CA LEU A 381 8.97 8.11 -4.91
C LEU A 381 10.37 7.60 -5.27
N PRO A 382 11.43 8.14 -4.64
CA PRO A 382 12.80 7.67 -4.85
C PRO A 382 12.86 6.15 -4.70
N GLN A 383 13.70 5.49 -5.49
CA GLN A 383 14.07 4.11 -5.18
C GLN A 383 15.43 4.17 -4.50
N GLY A 384 15.56 3.55 -3.33
CA GLY A 384 16.85 3.41 -2.66
C GLY A 384 17.92 2.98 -3.66
N GLY A 385 19.01 3.74 -3.72
CA GLY A 385 20.15 3.39 -4.56
C GLY A 385 20.74 2.05 -4.12
N GLU A 386 21.16 1.26 -5.12
CA GLU A 386 21.85 -0.04 -4.97
C GLU A 386 23.08 -0.02 -4.06
#